data_AF-A0A1I4A5G8-F1
#
_entry.id   AF-A0A1I4A5G8-F1
#
_cell.length_a   1.000
_cell.length_b   1.000
_cell.length_c   1.000
_cell.angle_alpha   90.00
_cell.angle_beta   90.00
_cell.angle_gamma   90.00
#
_symmetry.space_group_name_H-M   'P 1'
#
loop_
_entity.id
_entity.type
_entity.pdbx_description
1 polymer ?
#
loop_
_entity_poly.entity_id
_entity_poly.type
_entity_poly.pdbx_seq_one_letter_code
_entity_poly.pdbx_strand_id
1 'polypeptide(L)'
;MRHGEQTLAPAFQFTSDGSSRPGLRPLIATLIADGIDGWQLWTWLTSPSSLLSGEVPHEVARTQPERALRAARRFAAPNAS
;
A
#
# COMPACT_ATOMS: atom_id res chain seq x y z
N MET A 1 12.93 -0.20 -5.53
CA MET A 1 14.10 -1.08 -5.71
C MET A 1 15.11 -0.33 -6.57
N ARG A 2 16.36 -0.13 -6.13
CA ARG A 2 17.38 0.47 -7.00
C ARG A 2 18.04 -0.64 -7.81
N HIS A 3 17.93 -0.60 -9.13
CA HIS A 3 18.70 -1.48 -10.01
C HIS A 3 19.69 -0.58 -10.75
N GLY A 4 20.94 -0.55 -10.26
CA GLY A 4 21.88 0.52 -10.61
C GLY A 4 21.41 1.90 -10.14
N GLU A 5 21.44 2.91 -11.02
CA GLU A 5 20.98 4.28 -10.73
C GLU A 5 19.46 4.45 -10.81
N GLN A 6 18.71 3.40 -11.15
CA GLN A 6 17.27 3.50 -11.41
C GLN A 6 16.42 3.09 -10.22
N THR A 7 15.58 4.00 -9.73
CA THR A 7 14.54 3.70 -8.74
C THR A 7 13.35 3.03 -9.43
N LEU A 8 13.26 1.71 -9.32
CA LEU A 8 12.11 0.92 -9.73
C LEU A 8 11.00 1.08 -8.70
N ALA A 9 9.86 1.60 -9.14
CA ALA A 9 8.60 1.58 -8.41
C ALA A 9 7.64 0.59 -9.11
N PRO A 10 6.85 -0.20 -8.36
CA PRO A 10 5.95 -1.16 -8.98
C PRO A 10 4.89 -0.50 -9.86
N ALA A 11 4.70 -1.02 -11.08
CA ALA A 11 3.79 -0.43 -12.07
C ALA A 11 2.31 -0.38 -11.62
N PHE A 12 1.90 -1.22 -10.66
CA PHE A 12 0.51 -1.30 -10.19
C PHE A 12 -0.01 -0.02 -9.52
N GLN A 13 0.86 0.94 -9.18
CA GLN A 13 0.49 2.23 -8.62
C GLN A 13 -0.13 3.19 -9.65
N PHE A 14 0.07 2.88 -10.94
CA PHE A 14 -0.46 3.63 -12.06
C PHE A 14 -1.66 2.93 -12.69
N THR A 15 -2.61 3.72 -13.17
CA THR A 15 -3.67 3.28 -14.07
C THR A 15 -3.11 3.04 -15.48
N SER A 16 -3.90 2.47 -16.38
CA SER A 16 -3.48 2.18 -17.76
C SER A 16 -3.07 3.42 -18.56
N ASP A 17 -3.52 4.61 -18.15
CA ASP A 17 -3.15 5.93 -18.69
C ASP A 17 -1.95 6.58 -17.97
N GLY A 18 -1.31 5.88 -17.03
CA GLY A 18 -0.14 6.38 -16.29
C GLY A 18 -0.47 7.28 -15.10
N SER A 19 -1.75 7.52 -14.80
CA SER A 19 -2.17 8.31 -13.64
C SER A 19 -2.06 7.52 -12.33
N SER A 20 -1.81 8.20 -11.21
CA SER A 20 -1.80 7.54 -9.90
C SER A 20 -3.19 7.01 -9.54
N ARG A 21 -3.30 5.74 -9.14
CA ARG A 21 -4.59 5.12 -8.76
C ARG A 21 -5.22 5.83 -7.56
N PRO A 22 -6.42 6.44 -7.69
CA PRO A 22 -7.03 7.22 -6.62
C PRO A 22 -7.24 6.43 -5.33
N GLY A 23 -7.63 5.15 -5.45
CA GLY A 23 -7.86 4.27 -4.30
C GLY A 23 -6.60 3.91 -3.50
N LEU A 24 -5.39 4.11 -4.04
CA LEU A 24 -4.14 3.83 -3.32
C LEU A 24 -3.61 5.05 -2.57
N ARG A 25 -3.91 6.27 -3.02
CA ARG A 25 -3.36 7.50 -2.42
C ARG A 25 -3.65 7.61 -0.92
N PRO A 26 -4.89 7.38 -0.42
CA PRO A 26 -5.18 7.50 1.00
C PRO A 26 -4.46 6.45 1.85
N LEU A 27 -4.25 5.24 1.32
CA LEU A 27 -3.54 4.16 2.02
C LEU A 27 -2.08 4.52 2.18
N ILE A 28 -1.43 4.90 1.07
CA ILE A 28 -0.01 5.28 1.05
C ILE A 28 0.22 6.46 1.99
N ALA A 29 -0.63 7.49 1.94
CA ALA A 29 -0.53 8.64 2.83
C ALA A 29 -0.68 8.25 4.31
N THR A 30 -1.60 7.34 4.64
CA THR A 30 -1.79 6.85 6.02
C THR A 30 -0.55 6.13 6.54
N LEU A 31 0.02 5.25 5.72
CA LEU A 31 1.19 4.44 6.10
C LEU A 31 2.43 5.32 6.30
N ILE A 32 2.70 6.23 5.35
CA ILE A 32 3.84 7.15 5.43
C ILE A 32 3.72 8.09 6.64
N ALA A 33 2.51 8.53 6.98
CA ALA A 33 2.27 9.38 8.15
C ALA A 33 2.69 8.71 9.47
N ASP A 34 2.72 7.38 9.53
CA ASP A 34 3.17 6.60 10.69
C ASP A 34 4.58 6.01 10.50
N GLY A 35 5.36 6.54 9.56
CA GLY A 35 6.74 6.11 9.31
C GLY A 35 6.88 4.78 8.57
N ILE A 36 5.78 4.22 8.06
CA ILE A 36 5.80 3.02 7.22
C ILE A 36 6.04 3.46 5.78
N ASP A 37 7.31 3.44 5.38
CA ASP A 37 7.77 3.85 4.06
C ASP A 37 8.65 2.77 3.39
N GLY A 38 9.29 3.15 2.27
CA GLY A 38 10.30 2.34 1.62
C GLY A 38 9.85 0.89 1.37
N TRP A 39 10.70 -0.06 1.75
CA TRP A 39 10.44 -1.49 1.51
C TRP A 39 9.27 -2.05 2.34
N GLN A 40 9.04 -1.51 3.54
CA GLN A 40 7.96 -1.99 4.41
C GLN A 40 6.59 -1.63 3.81
N LEU A 41 6.45 -0.40 3.30
CA LEU A 41 5.27 0.04 2.55
C LEU A 41 5.01 -0.88 1.35
N TRP A 42 6.04 -1.17 0.54
CA TRP A 42 5.90 -2.03 -0.64
C TRP A 42 5.51 -3.46 -0.28
N THR A 43 6.18 -4.03 0.71
CA THR A 43 5.90 -5.39 1.19
C THR A 43 4.46 -5.50 1.64
N TRP A 44 3.98 -4.52 2.41
CA TRP A 44 2.60 -4.51 2.86
C TRP A 44 1.61 -4.41 1.69
N LEU A 45 1.82 -3.49 0.75
CA LEU A 45 0.91 -3.28 -0.38
C LEU A 45 0.75 -4.50 -1.29
N THR A 46 1.80 -5.32 -1.41
CA THR A 46 1.91 -6.41 -2.41
C THR A 46 1.83 -7.81 -1.84
N SER A 47 1.88 -7.97 -0.52
CA SER A 47 1.79 -9.27 0.13
C SER A 47 0.40 -9.54 0.68
N PRO A 48 -0.03 -10.82 0.74
CA PRO A 48 -1.21 -11.24 1.50
C PRO A 48 -1.21 -10.67 2.93
N SER A 49 -2.33 -10.05 3.33
CA SER A 49 -2.46 -9.46 4.67
C SER A 49 -3.52 -10.17 5.48
N SER A 50 -3.19 -10.58 6.71
CA SER A 50 -4.17 -11.13 7.66
C SER A 50 -5.27 -10.13 8.03
N LEU A 51 -4.97 -8.82 7.96
CA LEU A 51 -5.94 -7.73 8.13
C LEU A 51 -6.99 -7.68 7.01
N LEU A 52 -6.74 -8.38 5.91
CA LEU A 52 -7.61 -8.48 4.73
C LEU A 52 -7.94 -9.94 4.40
N SER A 53 -7.97 -10.82 5.41
CA SER A 53 -8.31 -12.24 5.20
C SER A 53 -7.39 -12.97 4.21
N GLY A 54 -6.13 -12.54 4.08
CA GLY A 54 -5.15 -13.10 3.14
C GLY A 54 -5.16 -12.44 1.76
N GLU A 55 -6.02 -11.45 1.52
CA GLU A 55 -6.01 -10.70 0.26
C GLU A 55 -4.84 -9.68 0.20
N VAL A 56 -4.46 -9.28 -1.02
CA VAL A 56 -3.38 -8.31 -1.28
C VAL A 56 -3.95 -6.88 -1.25
N PRO A 57 -3.40 -5.95 -0.43
CA PRO A 57 -3.99 -4.63 -0.23
C PRO A 57 -4.21 -3.80 -1.51
N HIS A 58 -3.30 -3.81 -2.48
CA HIS A 58 -3.49 -3.03 -3.71
C HIS A 58 -4.61 -3.57 -4.62
N GLU A 59 -4.93 -4.86 -4.51
CA GLU A 59 -6.07 -5.47 -5.21
C GLU A 59 -7.37 -5.20 -4.47
N VAL A 60 -7.39 -5.31 -3.14
CA VAL A 60 -8.58 -4.93 -2.35
C VAL A 60 -8.91 -3.46 -2.55
N ALA A 61 -7.90 -2.57 -2.63
CA ALA A 61 -8.12 -1.15 -2.90
C ALA A 61 -8.78 -0.87 -4.27
N ARG A 62 -8.75 -1.83 -5.21
CA ARG A 62 -9.38 -1.70 -6.53
C ARG A 62 -10.91 -1.77 -6.46
N THR A 63 -11.44 -2.61 -5.59
CA THR A 63 -12.88 -2.91 -5.51
C THR A 63 -13.50 -2.45 -4.18
N GLN A 64 -12.70 -2.37 -3.11
CA GLN A 64 -13.11 -2.07 -1.74
C GLN A 64 -12.13 -1.09 -1.06
N PRO A 65 -12.00 0.16 -1.56
CA PRO A 65 -11.00 1.12 -1.07
C PRO A 65 -11.11 1.44 0.43
N GLU A 66 -12.34 1.50 0.97
CA GLU A 66 -12.53 1.75 2.40
C GLU A 66 -12.07 0.59 3.29
N ARG A 67 -12.28 -0.66 2.84
CA ARG A 67 -11.80 -1.86 3.55
C ARG A 67 -10.27 -1.85 3.60
N ALA A 68 -9.63 -1.55 2.47
CA ALA A 68 -8.19 -1.46 2.38
C ALA A 68 -7.62 -0.30 3.24
N LEU A 69 -8.29 0.85 3.28
CA LEU A 69 -7.92 1.98 4.13
C LEU A 69 -8.01 1.65 5.63
N ARG A 70 -9.06 0.94 6.07
CA ARG A 70 -9.17 0.48 7.46
C ARG A 70 -8.02 -0.46 7.83
N ALA A 71 -7.64 -1.36 6.94
CA ALA A 71 -6.49 -2.23 7.14
C ALA A 71 -5.17 -1.44 7.21
N ALA A 72 -4.98 -0.43 6.36
CA ALA A 72 -3.80 0.45 6.39
C ALA A 72 -3.68 1.17 7.75
N ARG A 73 -4.79 1.75 8.24
CA ARG A 73 -4.82 2.40 9.56
C ARG A 73 -4.49 1.45 10.71
N ARG A 74 -4.93 0.19 10.62
CA ARG A 74 -4.65 -0.82 11.64
C ARG A 74 -3.21 -1.32 11.59
N PHE A 75 -2.62 -1.37 10.40
CA PHE A 75 -1.21 -1.71 10.22
C PHE A 75 -0.28 -0.57 10.69
N ALA A 76 -0.70 0.68 10.46
CA ALA A 76 -0.06 1.91 10.92
C ALA A 76 -0.49 2.35 12.33
N ALA A 77 -1.22 1.53 13.08
CA ALA A 77 -1.35 1.81 14.50
C ALA A 77 -0.05 1.30 15.14
N PRO A 78 0.67 2.12 15.94
CA PRO A 78 1.82 1.60 16.67
C PRO A 78 1.37 0.35 17.43
N ASN A 79 2.19 -0.69 17.44
CA ASN A 79 1.96 -1.87 18.27
C ASN A 79 1.65 -1.37 19.68
N ALA A 80 0.37 -1.26 20.02
CA ALA A 80 -0.07 -0.77 21.31
C ALA A 80 0.28 -1.86 22.31
N SER A 81 1.46 -1.73 22.90
CA SER A 81 1.96 -2.47 24.05
C SER A 81 2.51 -1.46 25.03
#